data_AF-A0A351LG57-F1
#
_entry.id   AF-A0A351LG57-F1
#
_cell.length_a   1.000
_cell.length_b   1.000
_cell.length_c   1.000
_cell.angle_alpha   90.00
_cell.angle_beta   90.00
_cell.angle_gamma   90.00
#
_symmetry.space_group_name_H-M   'P 1'
#
loop_
_entity.id
_entity.type
_entity.pdbx_description
1 polymer ?
#
loop_
_entity_poly.entity_id
_entity_poly.type
_entity_poly.pdbx_seq_one_letter_code
_entity_poly.pdbx_strand_id
1 'polypeptide(L)'
;MEYCLSVGLSFETAATALKQLYEKEPEFANPASEKRFMLWWDKQERSLQLVEFDLERAIASLKSGEPVIPVWLDRIHQRLASKLVG
;
A
#
# COMPACT_ATOMS: atom_id res chain seq x y z
N MET A 1 4.13 1.12 8.63
CA MET A 1 3.67 2.44 9.13
C MET A 1 4.39 3.60 8.44
N GLU A 2 5.72 3.69 8.48
CA GLU A 2 6.48 4.83 7.90
C GLU A 2 6.14 5.11 6.44
N TYR A 3 6.05 4.08 5.60
CA TYR A 3 5.67 4.22 4.20
C TYR A 3 4.32 4.94 4.03
N CYS A 4 3.26 4.43 4.67
CA CYS A 4 1.90 4.98 4.64
C CYS A 4 1.84 6.45 5.07
N LEU A 5 2.58 6.81 6.13
CA LEU A 5 2.65 8.20 6.59
C LEU A 5 3.43 9.08 5.60
N SER A 6 4.49 8.56 4.99
CA SER A 6 5.32 9.29 4.04
C SER A 6 4.60 9.67 2.74
N VAL A 7 3.56 8.92 2.37
CA VAL A 7 2.71 9.20 1.21
C VAL A 7 1.48 10.07 1.56
N GLY A 8 1.42 10.60 2.79
CA GLY A 8 0.42 11.58 3.21
C GLY A 8 -0.86 10.98 3.82
N LEU A 9 -0.87 9.68 4.15
CA LEU A 9 -2.01 9.13 4.90
C LEU A 9 -2.00 9.65 6.34
N SER A 10 -3.20 9.90 6.88
CA SER A 10 -3.36 10.15 8.32
C SER A 10 -2.96 8.90 9.11
N PHE A 11 -2.70 9.07 10.40
CA PHE A 11 -2.36 7.94 11.28
C PHE A 11 -3.45 6.86 11.28
N GLU A 12 -4.72 7.25 11.34
CA GLU A 12 -5.86 6.33 11.32
C GLU A 12 -5.97 5.55 10.00
N THR A 13 -5.81 6.24 8.87
CA THR A 13 -5.85 5.61 7.55
C THR A 13 -4.64 4.69 7.34
N ALA A 14 -3.45 5.10 7.79
CA ALA A 14 -2.24 4.29 7.75
C ALA A 14 -2.36 3.02 8.61
N ALA A 15 -2.93 3.13 9.82
CA ALA A 15 -3.17 1.99 10.71
C ALA A 15 -4.18 1.02 10.10
N THR A 16 -5.26 1.53 9.51
CA THR A 16 -6.28 0.73 8.83
C THR A 16 -5.68 -0.02 7.63
N ALA A 17 -4.91 0.67 6.78
CA ALA A 17 -4.22 0.05 5.65
C ALA A 17 -3.26 -1.06 6.09
N LEU A 18 -2.52 -0.85 7.20
CA LEU A 18 -1.61 -1.85 7.75
C LEU A 18 -2.35 -3.05 8.32
N LYS A 19 -3.50 -2.84 8.96
CA LYS A 19 -4.37 -3.93 9.43
C LYS A 19 -4.87 -4.78 8.27
N GLN A 20 -5.37 -4.15 7.21
CA GLN A 20 -5.79 -4.87 5.99
C GLN A 20 -4.62 -5.62 5.33
N LEU A 21 -3.42 -5.05 5.36
CA LEU A 21 -2.21 -5.73 4.86
C LEU A 21 -1.91 -6.98 5.69
N TYR A 22 -1.93 -6.89 7.01
CA TYR A 22 -1.69 -8.03 7.90
C TYR A 22 -2.75 -9.14 7.72
N GLU A 23 -4.01 -8.77 7.50
CA GLU A 23 -5.09 -9.74 7.23
C GLU A 23 -4.90 -10.47 5.90
N LYS A 24 -4.39 -9.79 4.86
CA LYS A 24 -4.20 -10.35 3.51
C LYS A 24 -2.86 -11.07 3.34
N GLU A 25 -1.83 -10.57 4.01
CA GLU A 25 -0.47 -11.08 3.95
C GLU A 25 0.14 -11.00 5.35
N PRO A 26 -0.10 -12.02 6.21
CA PRO A 26 0.43 -12.04 7.57
C PRO A 26 1.96 -12.01 7.60
N GLU A 27 2.62 -12.53 6.56
CA GLU A 27 4.08 -12.55 6.41
C GLU A 27 4.59 -11.33 5.64
N PHE A 28 3.84 -10.20 5.60
CA PHE A 28 4.27 -9.01 4.86
C PHE A 28 5.60 -8.43 5.34
N ALA A 29 6.00 -8.73 6.58
CA ALA A 29 7.29 -8.34 7.13
C ALA A 29 8.47 -9.16 6.59
N ASN A 30 8.22 -10.26 5.87
CA ASN A 30 9.24 -11.07 5.23
C ASN A 30 9.87 -10.27 4.07
N PRO A 31 11.19 -9.95 4.11
CA PRO A 31 11.87 -9.19 3.06
C PRO A 31 11.88 -9.88 1.70
N ALA A 32 11.66 -11.20 1.65
CA ALA A 32 11.57 -11.97 0.40
C ALA A 32 10.19 -11.84 -0.29
N SER A 33 9.22 -11.15 0.32
CA SER A 33 7.90 -10.97 -0.27
C SER A 33 7.93 -9.98 -1.42
N GLU A 34 7.62 -10.47 -2.63
CA GLU A 34 7.50 -9.67 -3.84
C GLU A 34 6.05 -9.23 -4.12
N LYS A 35 5.14 -9.44 -3.17
CA LYS A 35 3.73 -9.10 -3.37
C LYS A 35 3.55 -7.59 -3.50
N ARG A 36 2.70 -7.22 -4.45
CA ARG A 36 2.37 -5.83 -4.77
C ARG A 36 0.90 -5.60 -4.57
N PHE A 37 0.60 -4.60 -3.77
CA PHE A 37 -0.74 -4.14 -3.50
C PHE A 37 -0.88 -2.68 -3.97
N MET A 38 -2.10 -2.18 -3.94
CA MET A 38 -2.39 -0.76 -4.00
C MET A 38 -3.52 -0.43 -3.03
N LEU A 39 -3.46 0.77 -2.48
CA LEU A 39 -4.60 1.37 -1.84
C LEU A 39 -5.43 2.07 -2.91
N TRP A 40 -6.68 1.66 -3.00
CA TRP A 40 -7.64 2.10 -3.97
C TRP A 40 -8.87 2.66 -3.27
N TRP A 41 -9.42 3.76 -3.78
CA TRP A 41 -10.62 4.35 -3.22
C TRP A 41 -11.87 3.60 -3.68
N ASP A 42 -12.50 2.88 -2.76
CA ASP A 42 -13.78 2.23 -3.02
C ASP A 42 -14.92 3.24 -2.90
N LYS A 43 -15.61 3.48 -4.01
CA LYS A 43 -16.74 4.42 -4.07
C LYS A 43 -18.00 3.90 -3.39
N GLN A 44 -18.20 2.58 -3.34
CA GLN A 44 -19.37 1.97 -2.72
C GLN A 44 -19.24 2.04 -1.20
N GLU A 45 -18.10 1.58 -0.69
CA GLU A 45 -17.79 1.55 0.74
C GLU A 45 -17.27 2.91 1.26
N ARG A 46 -17.05 3.88 0.36
CA ARG A 46 -16.48 5.22 0.65
C ARG A 46 -15.23 5.14 1.52
N SER A 47 -14.37 4.16 1.24
CA SER A 47 -13.22 3.85 2.06
C SER A 47 -12.01 3.46 1.23
N LEU A 48 -10.83 3.62 1.81
CA LEU A 48 -9.58 3.20 1.20
C LEU A 48 -9.41 1.68 1.41
N GLN A 49 -9.32 0.93 0.32
CA GLN A 49 -9.20 -0.52 0.34
C GLN A 49 -7.83 -0.95 -0.19
N LEU A 50 -7.18 -1.87 0.54
CA LEU A 50 -5.97 -2.52 0.09
C LEU A 50 -6.34 -3.70 -0.81
N VAL A 51 -5.98 -3.61 -2.08
CA VAL A 51 -6.22 -4.64 -3.10
C VAL A 51 -4.91 -5.05 -3.73
N GLU A 52 -4.87 -6.22 -4.39
CA GLU A 52 -3.72 -6.58 -5.20
C GLU A 52 -3.49 -5.54 -6.29
N PHE A 53 -2.22 -5.31 -6.63
CA PHE A 53 -1.86 -4.31 -7.62
C PHE A 53 -2.33 -4.77 -9.00
N ASP A 54 -3.26 -4.01 -9.58
CA ASP A 54 -3.74 -4.18 -10.94
C ASP A 54 -3.40 -2.94 -11.75
N LEU A 55 -2.60 -3.11 -12.79
CA LEU A 55 -2.09 -2.00 -13.60
C LEU A 55 -3.21 -1.31 -14.38
N GLU A 56 -4.14 -2.08 -14.95
CA GLU A 56 -5.23 -1.52 -15.76
C GLU A 56 -6.17 -0.69 -14.90
N ARG A 57 -6.52 -1.19 -13.72
CA ARG A 57 -7.33 -0.50 -12.72
C ARG A 57 -6.63 0.73 -12.17
N ALA A 58 -5.32 0.64 -11.90
CA ALA A 58 -4.54 1.80 -11.47
C ALA A 58 -4.55 2.90 -12.54
N ILE A 59 -4.32 2.55 -13.80
CA ILE A 59 -4.37 3.51 -14.92
C ILE A 59 -5.78 4.09 -15.09
N ALA A 60 -6.83 3.27 -14.97
CA ALA A 60 -8.21 3.72 -15.09
C ALA A 60 -8.58 4.73 -13.98
N SER A 61 -8.18 4.46 -12.74
CA SER A 61 -8.40 5.39 -11.61
C SER A 61 -7.62 6.69 -11.79
N LEU A 62 -6.35 6.62 -12.20
CA LEU A 62 -5.57 7.84 -12.49
C LEU A 62 -6.20 8.67 -13.62
N LYS A 63 -6.68 8.03 -14.70
CA LYS A 63 -7.42 8.71 -15.78
C LYS A 63 -8.72 9.36 -15.30
N SER A 64 -9.33 8.81 -14.26
CA SER A 64 -10.56 9.32 -13.66
C SER A 64 -10.31 10.37 -12.57
N GLY A 65 -9.04 10.77 -12.33
CA GLY A 65 -8.67 11.73 -11.29
C GLY A 65 -8.69 11.16 -9.87
N GLU A 66 -8.71 9.83 -9.73
CA GLU A 66 -8.74 9.16 -8.43
C GLU A 66 -7.33 8.85 -7.94
N PRO A 67 -7.10 8.94 -6.61
CA PRO A 67 -5.82 8.58 -6.04
C PRO A 67 -5.58 7.07 -6.11
N VAL A 68 -4.34 6.71 -6.47
CA VAL A 68 -3.84 5.33 -6.39
C VAL A 68 -2.51 5.38 -5.65
N ILE A 69 -2.41 4.65 -4.55
CA ILE A 69 -1.18 4.58 -3.75
C ILE A 69 -0.62 3.17 -3.85
N PRO A 70 0.52 2.95 -4.53
CA PRO A 70 1.13 1.63 -4.59
C PRO A 70 1.62 1.19 -3.20
N VAL A 71 1.45 -0.08 -2.85
CA VAL A 71 2.01 -0.68 -1.62
C VAL A 71 2.79 -1.92 -2.04
N TRP A 72 4.03 -1.71 -2.45
CA TRP A 72 4.89 -2.74 -3.02
C TRP A 72 5.90 -3.22 -1.98
N LEU A 73 5.76 -4.46 -1.51
CA LEU A 73 6.53 -4.97 -0.38
C LEU A 73 8.03 -5.04 -0.70
N ASP A 74 8.38 -5.46 -1.92
CA ASP A 74 9.77 -5.48 -2.43
C ASP A 74 10.43 -4.09 -2.30
N ARG A 75 9.76 -3.04 -2.76
CA ARG A 75 10.28 -1.67 -2.70
C ARG A 75 10.33 -1.12 -1.28
N ILE A 76 9.32 -1.40 -0.47
CA ILE A 76 9.27 -0.95 0.92
C ILE A 76 10.41 -1.60 1.71
N HIS A 77 10.62 -2.90 1.57
CA HIS A 77 11.70 -3.64 2.23
C HIS A 77 13.07 -3.18 1.78
N GLN A 78 13.29 -2.95 0.48
CA GLN A 78 14.54 -2.37 -0.04
C GLN A 78 14.83 -1.00 0.60
N ARG A 79 13.82 -0.13 0.69
CA ARG A 79 13.97 1.19 1.32
C ARG A 79 14.28 1.07 2.82
N LEU A 80 13.61 0.17 3.53
CA LEU A 80 13.89 -0.08 4.95
C LEU A 80 15.31 -0.62 5.16
N ALA A 81 15.74 -1.60 4.36
CA ALA A 81 17.09 -2.15 4.42
C ALA A 81 18.15 -1.06 4.18
N SER A 82 17.94 -0.18 3.19
CA SER A 82 18.87 0.93 2.92
C SER A 82 19.01 1.91 4.09
N LYS A 83 17.97 2.09 4.91
CA LYS A 83 17.99 2.96 6.09
C LYS A 83 18.64 2.32 7.32
N LEU A 84 18.70 0.99 7.39
CA LEU A 84 19.29 0.25 8.51
C LEU A 84 20.80 0.02 8.36
N VAL A 85 21.33 0.20 7.15
CA VAL A 85 22.76 0.06 6.83
C VAL A 85 23.52 1.40 6.98
N GLY A 86 22.80 2.51 7.18
CA GLY A 86 23.36 3.84 7.48
C GLY A 86 23.25 4.18 8.97
#